data_AF-A0A7L1UCK1-F1
#
_entry.id   AF-A0A7L1UCK1-F1
#
_cell.length_a   1.000
_cell.length_b   1.000
_cell.length_c   1.000
_cell.angle_alpha   90.00
_cell.angle_beta   90.00
_cell.angle_gamma   90.00
#
_symmetry.space_group_name_H-M   'P 1'
#
loop_
_entity.id
_entity.type
_entity.pdbx_description
1 polymer ?
#
loop_
_entity_poly.entity_id
_entity_poly.type
_entity_poly.pdbx_seq_one_letter_code
_entity_poly.pdbx_strand_id
1 'polypeptide(L)'
;MLSNKRIQELELVMEFEKVEECFKEVSSWIENVGRKRLKETVSLDDSLEMLLQAQKQFKEFDLVASEYCKRGQEALKKMNQWEDFSFVDAHSYRVKLQTYEDQLEEFCTQLDETRHRVCETVRLYEFFDKVRQDICYTEEGVKS
;
A
#
# COMPACT_ATOMS: atom_id res chain seq x y z
N MET A 1 -39.32 -19.37 18.14
CA MET A 1 -37.92 -19.19 17.67
C MET A 1 -37.68 -17.85 16.92
N LEU A 2 -38.43 -16.78 17.23
CA LEU A 2 -38.25 -15.47 16.56
C LEU A 2 -37.17 -14.58 17.22
N SER A 3 -36.89 -14.79 18.52
CA SER A 3 -35.89 -14.01 19.28
C SER A 3 -34.47 -14.15 18.72
N ASN A 4 -34.09 -15.35 18.25
CA ASN A 4 -32.74 -15.58 17.73
C ASN A 4 -32.51 -14.94 16.37
N LYS A 5 -33.55 -14.86 15.53
CA LYS A 5 -33.46 -14.25 14.20
C LYS A 5 -33.15 -12.74 14.30
N ARG A 6 -33.82 -12.05 15.22
CA ARG A 6 -33.61 -10.61 15.42
C ARG A 6 -32.23 -10.29 16.02
N ILE A 7 -31.70 -11.17 16.87
CA ILE A 7 -30.33 -11.05 17.41
C ILE A 7 -29.31 -11.21 16.28
N GLN A 8 -29.47 -12.23 15.43
CA GLN A 8 -28.57 -12.47 14.28
C GLN A 8 -28.59 -11.32 13.28
N GLU A 9 -29.76 -10.73 13.01
CA GLU A 9 -29.88 -9.55 12.15
C GLU A 9 -29.15 -8.33 12.74
N LEU A 10 -29.23 -8.12 14.06
CA LEU A 10 -28.50 -7.03 14.73
C LEU A 10 -26.99 -7.26 14.73
N GLU A 11 -26.53 -8.50 14.96
CA GLU A 11 -25.11 -8.86 14.88
C GLU A 11 -24.54 -8.61 13.47
N LEU A 12 -25.31 -8.89 12.43
CA LEU A 12 -24.93 -8.63 11.04
C LEU A 12 -24.80 -7.12 10.77
N VAL A 13 -25.75 -6.31 11.25
CA VAL A 13 -25.67 -4.84 11.13
C VAL A 13 -24.45 -4.28 11.85
N MET A 14 -24.15 -4.78 13.06
CA MET A 14 -22.96 -4.34 13.80
C MET A 14 -21.66 -4.72 13.10
N GLU A 15 -21.56 -5.92 12.51
CA GLU A 15 -20.37 -6.29 11.74
C GLU A 15 -20.28 -5.41 10.47
N PHE A 16 -21.41 -5.10 9.83
CA PHE A 16 -21.46 -4.20 8.68
C PHE A 16 -20.88 -2.83 8.98
N GLU A 17 -21.33 -2.20 10.07
CA GLU A 17 -20.84 -0.89 10.49
C GLU A 17 -19.33 -0.90 10.76
N LYS A 18 -18.78 -1.96 11.36
CA LYS A 18 -17.33 -2.10 11.60
C LYS A 18 -16.53 -2.18 10.31
N VAL A 19 -17.02 -2.91 9.32
CA VAL A 19 -16.33 -3.04 8.03
C VAL A 19 -16.40 -1.72 7.26
N GLU A 20 -17.55 -1.02 7.30
CA GLU A 20 -17.68 0.31 6.70
C GLU A 20 -16.76 1.35 7.38
N GLU A 21 -16.61 1.29 8.71
CA GLU A 21 -15.66 2.13 9.44
C GLU A 21 -14.21 1.83 9.05
N CYS A 22 -13.86 0.55 8.89
CA CYS A 22 -12.55 0.13 8.41
C CYS A 22 -12.23 0.75 7.03
N PHE A 23 -13.19 0.71 6.09
CA PHE A 23 -13.03 1.36 4.79
C PHE A 23 -12.80 2.87 4.91
N LYS A 24 -13.59 3.56 5.73
CA LYS A 24 -13.41 5.00 5.95
C LYS A 24 -12.01 5.32 6.49
N GLU A 25 -11.52 4.51 7.42
CA GLU A 25 -10.17 4.65 7.97
C GLU A 25 -9.09 4.43 6.91
N VAL A 26 -9.17 3.32 6.16
CA VAL A 26 -8.19 2.97 5.13
C VAL A 26 -8.19 4.01 4.01
N SER A 27 -9.35 4.37 3.47
CA SER A 27 -9.48 5.40 2.43
C SER A 27 -8.92 6.74 2.90
N SER A 28 -9.25 7.16 4.12
CA SER A 28 -8.74 8.40 4.69
C SER A 28 -7.22 8.37 4.81
N TRP A 29 -6.65 7.25 5.26
CA TRP A 29 -5.20 7.10 5.37
C TRP A 29 -4.52 7.12 4.00
N ILE A 30 -5.07 6.43 3.00
CA ILE A 30 -4.55 6.41 1.62
C ILE A 30 -4.48 7.85 1.08
N GLU A 31 -5.56 8.61 1.17
CA GLU A 31 -5.62 9.97 0.61
C GLU A 31 -4.75 10.97 1.38
N ASN A 32 -4.76 10.89 2.71
CA ASN A 32 -4.14 11.91 3.54
C ASN A 32 -2.65 11.65 3.81
N VAL A 33 -2.21 10.39 3.77
CA VAL A 33 -0.86 9.95 4.10
C VAL A 33 -0.23 9.18 2.95
N GLY A 34 -0.85 8.07 2.53
CA GLY A 34 -0.28 7.13 1.57
C GLY A 34 0.15 7.78 0.26
N ARG A 35 -0.78 8.46 -0.42
CA ARG A 35 -0.53 9.12 -1.70
C ARG A 35 0.48 10.27 -1.60
N LYS A 36 0.52 10.99 -0.49
CA LYS A 36 1.49 12.08 -0.28
C LYS A 36 2.90 11.52 -0.16
N ARG A 37 3.08 10.49 0.68
CA ARG A 37 4.36 9.81 0.87
C ARG A 37 4.88 9.13 -0.40
N LEU A 38 3.98 8.52 -1.19
CA LEU A 38 4.36 7.95 -2.49
C LEU A 38 4.88 9.01 -3.45
N LYS A 39 4.24 10.19 -3.53
CA LYS A 39 4.70 11.31 -4.37
C LYS A 39 6.07 11.82 -3.94
N GLU A 40 6.30 11.95 -2.64
CA GLU A 40 7.59 12.38 -2.08
C GLU A 40 8.72 11.38 -2.38
N THR A 41 8.40 10.08 -2.42
CA THR A 41 9.39 9.02 -2.74
C THR A 41 9.84 9.03 -4.22
N VAL A 42 9.09 9.70 -5.11
CA VAL A 42 9.41 9.75 -6.55
C VAL A 42 10.56 10.71 -6.85
N SER A 43 10.91 11.64 -5.96
CA SER A 43 12.11 12.48 -6.12
C SER A 43 13.36 11.65 -5.81
N LEU A 44 13.91 10.99 -6.83
CA LEU A 44 15.16 10.24 -6.72
C LEU A 44 16.33 11.22 -6.58
N ASP A 45 17.13 11.04 -5.53
CA ASP A 45 18.29 11.88 -5.21
C ASP A 45 19.54 11.52 -6.03
N ASP A 46 20.44 12.48 -6.22
CA ASP A 46 21.62 12.39 -7.09
C ASP A 46 22.83 11.62 -6.50
N SER A 47 22.72 11.06 -5.29
CA SER A 47 23.82 10.31 -4.67
C SER A 47 23.37 8.97 -4.08
N LEU A 48 24.27 7.99 -4.09
CA LEU A 48 24.02 6.66 -3.53
C LEU A 48 23.67 6.72 -2.04
N GLU A 49 24.31 7.60 -1.27
CA GLU A 49 24.01 7.78 0.16
C GLU A 49 22.56 8.24 0.38
N MET A 50 22.13 9.25 -0.37
CA MET A 50 20.76 9.77 -0.30
C MET A 50 19.74 8.72 -0.78
N LEU A 51 20.05 7.96 -1.84
CA LEU A 51 19.20 6.86 -2.31
C LEU A 51 19.05 5.74 -1.27
N LEU A 52 20.12 5.40 -0.55
CA LEU A 52 20.06 4.42 0.55
C LEU A 52 19.20 4.93 1.71
N GLN A 53 19.31 6.22 2.04
CA GLN A 53 18.46 6.86 3.05
C GLN A 53 16.98 6.86 2.61
N ALA A 54 16.69 7.24 1.37
CA ALA A 54 15.36 7.22 0.79
C ALA A 54 14.77 5.80 0.77
N GLN A 55 15.57 4.78 0.40
CA GLN A 55 15.15 3.38 0.47
C GLN A 55 14.80 2.96 1.90
N LYS A 56 15.59 3.37 2.90
CA LYS A 56 15.28 3.06 4.30
C LYS A 56 13.96 3.69 4.74
N GLN A 57 13.76 4.97 4.45
CA GLN A 57 12.51 5.68 4.76
C GLN A 57 11.31 5.04 4.05
N PHE A 58 11.48 4.66 2.78
CA PHE A 58 10.46 3.96 2.03
C PHE A 58 10.12 2.60 2.64
N LYS A 59 11.10 1.81 3.11
CA LYS A 59 10.83 0.53 3.79
C LYS A 59 10.00 0.71 5.05
N GLU A 60 10.27 1.74 5.85
CA GLU A 60 9.46 2.06 7.04
C GLU A 60 8.02 2.41 6.65
N PHE A 61 7.85 3.21 5.59
CA PHE A 61 6.54 3.53 5.05
C PHE A 61 5.81 2.30 4.46
N ASP A 62 6.51 1.46 3.70
CA ASP A 62 5.98 0.29 3.00
C ASP A 62 5.39 -0.73 3.98
N LEU A 63 6.00 -0.90 5.16
CA LEU A 63 5.46 -1.75 6.22
C LEU A 63 4.08 -1.27 6.69
N VAL A 64 3.92 0.03 6.91
CA VAL A 64 2.64 0.63 7.32
C VAL A 64 1.64 0.57 6.17
N ALA A 65 2.05 0.93 4.96
CA ALA A 65 1.21 0.90 3.78
C ALA A 65 0.68 -0.50 3.47
N SER A 66 1.53 -1.53 3.58
CA SER A 66 1.15 -2.93 3.38
C SER A 66 0.11 -3.40 4.40
N GLU A 67 0.18 -2.94 5.64
CA GLU A 67 -0.83 -3.26 6.66
C GLU A 67 -2.18 -2.61 6.33
N TYR A 68 -2.18 -1.35 5.88
CA TYR A 68 -3.42 -0.71 5.40
C TYR A 68 -4.00 -1.40 4.16
N CYS A 69 -3.15 -1.80 3.21
CA CYS A 69 -3.57 -2.58 2.04
C CYS A 69 -4.22 -3.89 2.48
N LYS A 70 -3.58 -4.64 3.38
CA LYS A 70 -4.09 -5.90 3.91
C LYS A 70 -5.43 -5.72 4.62
N ARG A 71 -5.54 -4.74 5.53
CA ARG A 71 -6.79 -4.42 6.24
C ARG A 71 -7.92 -4.08 5.26
N GLY A 72 -7.62 -3.30 4.22
CA GLY A 72 -8.58 -2.96 3.17
C GLY A 72 -9.05 -4.18 2.37
N GLN A 73 -8.14 -5.09 2.02
CA GLN A 73 -8.46 -6.33 1.31
C GLN A 73 -9.30 -7.29 2.17
N GLU A 74 -9.00 -7.40 3.47
CA GLU A 74 -9.80 -8.19 4.41
C GLU A 74 -11.22 -7.63 4.55
N ALA A 75 -11.36 -6.30 4.59
CA ALA A 75 -12.65 -5.63 4.62
C ALA A 75 -13.45 -5.85 3.32
N LEU A 76 -12.82 -5.74 2.15
CA LEU A 76 -13.45 -6.09 0.86
C LEU A 76 -13.93 -7.54 0.82
N LYS A 77 -13.09 -8.47 1.26
CA LYS A 77 -13.44 -9.89 1.31
C LYS A 77 -14.65 -10.18 2.20
N LYS A 78 -14.79 -9.45 3.31
CA LYS A 78 -15.98 -9.54 4.18
C LYS A 78 -17.21 -8.95 3.50
N MET A 79 -17.08 -7.79 2.84
CA MET A 79 -18.19 -7.14 2.15
C MET A 79 -18.73 -7.93 0.97
N ASN A 80 -17.88 -8.62 0.21
CA ASN A 80 -18.32 -9.45 -0.92
C ASN A 80 -19.20 -10.62 -0.46
N GLN A 81 -19.11 -11.04 0.81
CA GLN A 81 -19.99 -12.06 1.39
C GLN A 81 -21.39 -11.51 1.73
N TRP A 82 -21.59 -10.19 1.67
CA TRP A 82 -22.85 -9.55 2.02
C TRP A 82 -23.69 -9.10 0.84
N GLU A 83 -23.22 -9.27 -0.39
CA GLU A 83 -24.01 -8.99 -1.61
C GLU A 83 -25.32 -9.79 -1.68
N ASP A 84 -25.41 -10.90 -0.95
CA ASP A 84 -26.57 -11.79 -0.88
C ASP A 84 -27.67 -11.32 0.09
N PHE A 85 -27.45 -10.26 0.90
CA PHE A 85 -28.42 -9.79 1.88
C PHE A 85 -29.25 -8.60 1.37
N SER A 86 -30.58 -8.72 1.42
CA SER A 86 -31.54 -7.73 0.91
C SER A 86 -31.72 -6.46 1.77
N PHE A 87 -30.87 -6.24 2.78
CA PHE A 87 -31.06 -5.19 3.79
C PHE A 87 -30.40 -3.86 3.42
N VAL A 88 -29.52 -3.84 2.43
CA VAL A 88 -28.78 -2.64 2.01
C VAL A 88 -29.41 -2.08 0.74
N ASP A 89 -29.48 -0.75 0.59
CA ASP A 89 -29.77 -0.10 -0.69
C ASP A 89 -28.68 -0.49 -1.70
N ALA A 90 -28.94 -1.59 -2.42
CA ALA A 90 -27.93 -2.37 -3.10
C ALA A 90 -27.22 -1.57 -4.19
N HIS A 91 -27.86 -0.54 -4.76
CA HIS A 91 -27.26 0.24 -5.83
C HIS A 91 -26.26 1.29 -5.32
N SER A 92 -26.67 2.14 -4.37
CA SER A 92 -25.79 3.16 -3.79
C SER A 92 -24.57 2.52 -3.12
N TYR A 93 -24.79 1.38 -2.48
CA TYR A 93 -23.74 0.63 -1.80
C TYR A 93 -22.74 -0.02 -2.78
N ARG A 94 -23.22 -0.65 -3.86
CA ARG A 94 -22.34 -1.23 -4.91
C ARG A 94 -21.41 -0.18 -5.52
N VAL A 95 -21.93 1.02 -5.80
CA VAL A 95 -21.11 2.11 -6.35
C VAL A 95 -20.01 2.54 -5.37
N LYS A 96 -20.33 2.65 -4.07
CA LYS A 96 -19.34 2.96 -3.03
C LYS A 96 -18.29 1.86 -2.88
N LEU A 97 -18.71 0.59 -2.91
CA LEU A 97 -17.82 -0.56 -2.81
C LEU A 97 -16.83 -0.59 -3.98
N GLN A 98 -17.32 -0.41 -5.21
CA GLN A 98 -16.47 -0.33 -6.40
C GLN A 98 -15.46 0.82 -6.29
N THR A 99 -15.91 2.00 -5.86
CA THR A 99 -15.01 3.16 -5.67
C THR A 99 -13.89 2.86 -4.68
N TYR A 100 -14.21 2.13 -3.60
CA TYR A 100 -13.22 1.72 -2.60
C TYR A 100 -12.25 0.68 -3.15
N GLU A 101 -12.75 -0.32 -3.87
CA GLU A 101 -11.94 -1.36 -4.53
C GLU A 101 -10.96 -0.73 -5.52
N ASP A 102 -11.44 0.15 -6.41
CA ASP A 102 -10.61 0.85 -7.38
C ASP A 102 -9.51 1.67 -6.69
N GLN A 103 -9.86 2.43 -5.63
CA GLN A 103 -8.89 3.23 -4.87
C GLN A 103 -7.81 2.37 -4.21
N LEU A 104 -8.21 1.23 -3.63
CA LEU A 104 -7.29 0.34 -2.94
C LEU A 104 -6.36 -0.37 -3.93
N GLU A 105 -6.90 -0.87 -5.05
CA GLU A 105 -6.12 -1.51 -6.12
C GLU A 105 -5.11 -0.54 -6.73
N GLU A 106 -5.54 0.69 -7.04
CA GLU A 106 -4.66 1.74 -7.56
C GLU A 106 -3.51 2.03 -6.59
N PHE A 107 -3.81 2.16 -5.29
CA PHE A 107 -2.80 2.42 -4.28
C PHE A 107 -1.82 1.25 -4.11
N CYS A 108 -2.31 0.01 -4.05
CA CYS A 108 -1.46 -1.19 -3.98
C CYS A 108 -0.50 -1.26 -5.18
N THR A 109 -1.02 -1.01 -6.38
CA THR A 109 -0.22 -1.01 -7.61
C THR A 109 0.88 0.04 -7.56
N GLN A 110 0.54 1.27 -7.16
CA GLN A 110 1.53 2.35 -7.01
C GLN A 110 2.60 2.05 -5.95
N LEU A 111 2.22 1.41 -4.86
CA LEU A 111 3.14 0.99 -3.80
C LEU A 111 4.13 -0.06 -4.32
N ASP A 112 3.64 -1.07 -5.06
CA ASP A 112 4.45 -2.13 -5.64
C ASP A 112 5.42 -1.61 -6.71
N GLU A 113 4.93 -0.74 -7.60
CA GLU A 113 5.76 -0.06 -8.61
C GLU A 113 6.87 0.77 -7.95
N THR A 114 6.53 1.52 -6.90
CA THR A 114 7.51 2.34 -6.16
C THR A 114 8.53 1.46 -5.46
N ARG A 115 8.10 0.35 -4.84
CA ARG A 115 8.99 -0.63 -4.21
C ARG A 115 9.99 -1.19 -5.21
N HIS A 116 9.51 -1.57 -6.40
CA HIS A 116 10.37 -2.07 -7.46
C HIS A 116 11.36 -1.01 -7.93
N ARG A 117 10.88 0.20 -8.22
CA ARG A 117 11.72 1.32 -8.69
C ARG A 117 12.83 1.65 -7.69
N VAL A 118 12.50 1.82 -6.41
CA VAL A 118 13.49 2.11 -5.36
C VAL A 118 14.53 1.00 -5.24
N CYS A 119 14.12 -0.27 -5.28
CA CYS A 119 15.05 -1.39 -5.22
C CYS A 119 16.01 -1.42 -6.40
N GLU A 120 15.49 -1.26 -7.62
CA GLU A 120 16.30 -1.31 -8.84
C GLU A 120 17.23 -0.11 -8.98
N THR A 121 16.80 1.10 -8.60
CA THR A 121 17.66 2.28 -8.61
C THR A 121 18.85 2.13 -7.65
N VAL A 122 18.63 1.63 -6.44
CA VAL A 122 19.73 1.39 -5.48
C VAL A 122 20.71 0.35 -6.04
N ARG A 123 20.20 -0.78 -6.55
CA ARG A 123 21.05 -1.84 -7.14
C ARG A 123 21.93 -1.31 -8.27
N LEU A 124 21.37 -0.45 -9.13
CA LEU A 124 22.11 0.15 -10.24
C LEU A 124 23.25 1.06 -9.75
N TYR A 125 22.99 1.88 -8.73
CA TYR A 125 24.02 2.79 -8.18
C TYR A 125 25.11 2.03 -7.41
N GLU A 126 24.74 1.00 -6.64
CA GLU A 126 25.71 0.10 -5.99
C GLU A 126 26.62 -0.58 -7.02
N PHE A 127 26.05 -0.99 -8.16
CA PHE A 127 26.83 -1.55 -9.26
C PHE A 127 27.84 -0.53 -9.83
N PHE A 128 27.42 0.70 -10.10
CA PHE A 128 28.33 1.74 -10.59
C PHE A 128 29.43 2.09 -9.59
N ASP A 129 29.10 2.15 -8.29
CA ASP A 129 30.07 2.43 -7.25
C ASP A 129 31.14 1.33 -7.16
N LYS A 130 30.71 0.06 -7.25
CA LYS A 130 31.63 -1.08 -7.29
C LYS A 130 32.56 -1.04 -8.50
N VAL A 131 32.03 -0.78 -9.70
CA VAL A 131 32.84 -0.68 -10.92
C VAL A 131 33.84 0.47 -10.82
N ARG A 132 33.43 1.63 -10.28
CA ARG A 132 34.32 2.78 -10.05
C ARG A 132 35.46 2.41 -9.10
N GLN A 133 35.15 1.69 -8.02
CA GLN A 133 36.15 1.24 -7.06
C GLN A 133 37.15 0.25 -7.69
N ASP A 134 36.67 -0.72 -8.49
CA ASP A 134 37.52 -1.70 -9.18
C ASP A 134 38.48 -1.01 -10.18
N ILE A 135 38.00 -0.01 -10.93
CA ILE A 135 38.84 0.77 -11.86
C ILE A 135 39.94 1.52 -11.11
N CYS A 136 39.62 2.19 -10.00
CA CYS A 136 40.61 2.91 -9.19
C CYS A 136 41.75 2.00 -8.71
N TYR A 137 41.44 0.78 -8.26
CA TYR A 137 42.49 -0.17 -7.84
C TYR A 137 43.37 -0.65 -8.99
N THR A 138 42.84 -0.78 -10.21
CA THR A 138 43.65 -1.16 -11.38
C THR A 138 44.58 -0.04 -11.84
N GLU A 139 44.21 1.23 -11.72
CA GLU A 139 45.09 2.36 -12.07
C GLU A 139 46.22 2.57 -11.06
N GLU A 140 45.99 2.29 -9.78
CA GLU A 140 47.01 2.35 -8.73
C GLU A 140 48.01 1.18 -8.83
N GLY A 141 47.55 -0.01 -9.23
CA GLY A 141 48.39 -1.19 -9.45
C GLY A 141 49.28 -1.13 -10.72
N VAL A 142 48.98 -0.25 -11.66
CA VAL A 142 49.77 -0.02 -12.90
C VAL A 142 50.84 1.07 -12.71
N LYS A 143 50.80 1.82 -11.60
CA LYS A 143 51.78 2.87 -11.26
C LYS A 143 52.91 2.44 -10.31
N SER A 144 52.95 1.16 -9.91
CA SER A 144 54.08 0.56 -9.15
C SER A 144 54.96 -0.29 -10.07
#